data_AF-A0A8T5QGV4-F1
#
_entry.id   AF-A0A8T5QGV4-F1
#
_cell.length_a   1.000
_cell.length_b   1.000
_cell.length_c   1.000
_cell.angle_alpha   90.00
_cell.angle_beta   90.00
_cell.angle_gamma   90.00
#
_symmetry.space_group_name_H-M   'P 1'
#
loop_
_entity.id
_entity.type
_entity.pdbx_description
1 polymer ?
#
loop_
_entity_poly.entity_id
_entity_poly.type
_entity_poly.pdbx_seq_one_letter_code
_entity_poly.pdbx_strand_id
1 'polypeptide(L)'
;SNGALPVGPVTIAVHIASVWVPFTSESKEAIAHYPEIISEIKLALQEAGRRLQKYTLKKRRVKDELKKRSYIEKYIPHVAIGLKEILGLKRVETDKVEQALKQMLEKHRGKLEDLEFDPGKSAEYDEEFAAIGKEEQEEGEEGEQGEEKEAEEKEGVKKEEKIK
;
A
#
# COMPACT_ATOMS: atom_id res chain seq x y z
N SER A 1 -17.95 -8.32 15.18
CA SER A 1 -17.67 -8.72 13.78
C SER A 1 -18.84 -9.56 13.30
N ASN A 2 -19.42 -9.26 12.14
CA ASN A 2 -20.68 -9.86 11.66
C ASN A 2 -20.53 -11.29 11.08
N GLY A 3 -19.60 -12.11 11.60
CA GLY A 3 -19.40 -13.49 11.14
C GLY A 3 -18.92 -13.66 9.69
N ALA A 4 -18.82 -12.59 8.91
CA ALA A 4 -18.35 -12.60 7.54
C ALA A 4 -16.83 -12.84 7.47
N LEU A 5 -16.39 -13.49 6.39
CA LEU A 5 -14.98 -13.66 6.08
C LEU A 5 -14.31 -12.29 5.86
N PRO A 6 -13.06 -12.11 6.30
CA PRO A 6 -12.33 -10.88 6.04
C PRO A 6 -12.13 -10.69 4.54
N VAL A 7 -12.47 -9.51 4.03
CA VAL A 7 -12.32 -9.16 2.61
C VAL A 7 -11.20 -8.14 2.47
N GLY A 8 -10.27 -8.41 1.56
CA GLY A 8 -9.14 -7.54 1.25
C GLY A 8 -8.12 -8.25 0.34
N PRO A 9 -7.09 -7.51 -0.14
CA PRO A 9 -6.02 -8.08 -0.97
C PRO A 9 -5.06 -8.90 -0.10
N VAL A 10 -5.49 -10.10 0.31
CA VAL A 10 -4.73 -11.01 1.17
C VAL A 10 -4.93 -12.44 0.69
N THR A 11 -3.82 -13.13 0.46
CA THR A 11 -3.80 -14.58 0.21
C THR A 11 -3.38 -15.28 1.49
N ILE A 12 -4.12 -16.31 1.91
CA ILE A 12 -3.81 -17.12 3.08
C ILE A 12 -3.49 -18.53 2.61
N ALA A 13 -2.26 -18.97 2.84
CA ALA A 13 -1.83 -20.34 2.62
C ALA A 13 -1.71 -21.06 3.98
N VAL A 14 -2.32 -22.24 4.09
CA VAL A 14 -2.22 -23.10 5.28
C VAL A 14 -1.65 -24.44 4.83
N HIS A 15 -0.47 -24.78 5.33
CA HIS A 15 0.16 -26.06 5.08
C HIS A 15 -0.02 -26.97 6.30
N ILE A 16 -0.48 -28.21 6.07
CA ILE A 16 -0.66 -29.22 7.12
C ILE A 16 0.16 -30.45 6.73
N ALA A 17 1.03 -30.87 7.64
CA ALA A 17 1.86 -32.06 7.47
C ALA A 17 1.71 -32.98 8.68
N SER A 18 1.30 -34.23 8.44
CA SER A 18 1.27 -35.30 9.44
C SER A 18 1.47 -36.66 8.78
N VAL A 19 1.82 -37.68 9.56
CA VAL A 19 1.96 -39.07 9.08
C VAL A 19 0.64 -39.60 8.51
N TRP A 20 -0.47 -39.18 9.12
CA TRP A 20 -1.82 -39.48 8.68
C TRP A 20 -2.69 -38.23 8.81
N VAL A 21 -3.10 -37.67 7.67
CA VAL A 21 -3.98 -36.49 7.61
C VAL A 21 -5.43 -36.97 7.55
N PRO A 22 -6.31 -36.49 8.44
CA PRO A 22 -7.71 -36.88 8.41
C PRO A 22 -8.46 -36.14 7.31
N PHE A 23 -8.82 -36.84 6.24
CA PHE A 23 -9.65 -36.32 5.15
C PHE A 23 -11.13 -36.63 5.37
N THR A 24 -12.01 -35.77 4.87
CA THR A 24 -13.48 -35.97 4.87
C THR A 24 -13.94 -36.97 3.81
N SER A 25 -13.17 -37.14 2.74
CA SER A 25 -13.44 -38.06 1.63
C SER A 25 -12.17 -38.77 1.16
N GLU A 26 -12.33 -39.88 0.45
CA GLU A 26 -11.21 -40.63 -0.16
C GLU A 26 -10.45 -39.81 -1.20
N SER A 27 -11.13 -38.84 -1.83
CA SER A 27 -10.58 -37.92 -2.83
C SER A 27 -9.55 -36.92 -2.27
N LYS A 28 -9.43 -36.80 -0.94
CA LYS A 28 -8.47 -35.92 -0.23
C LYS A 28 -8.58 -34.42 -0.53
N GLU A 29 -9.78 -33.96 -0.86
CA GLU A 29 -10.03 -32.55 -1.22
C GLU A 29 -10.26 -31.64 0.00
N ALA A 30 -10.72 -32.22 1.13
CA ALA A 30 -11.04 -31.46 2.33
C ALA A 30 -10.64 -32.21 3.61
N ILE A 31 -10.16 -31.45 4.60
CA ILE A 31 -9.71 -31.94 5.90
C ILE A 31 -10.90 -32.02 6.87
N ALA A 32 -10.92 -33.05 7.71
CA ALA A 32 -11.98 -33.26 8.68
C ALA A 32 -11.98 -32.21 9.82
N HIS A 33 -13.17 -31.87 10.30
CA HIS A 33 -13.42 -30.81 11.28
C HIS A 33 -13.17 -31.25 12.73
N TYR A 34 -11.97 -31.73 13.04
CA TYR A 34 -11.60 -32.04 14.41
C TYR A 34 -11.33 -30.76 15.22
N PRO A 35 -11.85 -30.64 16.45
CA PRO A 35 -11.72 -29.42 17.25
C PRO A 35 -10.26 -29.06 17.52
N GLU A 36 -9.38 -30.04 17.66
CA GLU A 36 -7.94 -29.85 17.87
C GLU A 36 -7.30 -29.15 16.66
N ILE A 37 -7.56 -29.65 15.44
CA ILE A 37 -7.03 -29.07 14.19
C ILE A 37 -7.54 -27.65 13.98
N ILE A 38 -8.84 -27.43 14.20
CA ILE A 38 -9.45 -26.10 14.05
C ILE A 38 -8.84 -25.11 15.06
N SER A 39 -8.61 -25.56 16.30
CA SER A 39 -8.01 -24.73 17.34
C SER A 39 -6.58 -24.30 16.98
N GLU A 40 -5.79 -25.21 16.43
CA GLU A 40 -4.41 -24.95 16.03
C GLU A 40 -4.32 -24.01 14.83
N ILE A 41 -5.11 -24.26 13.77
CA ILE A 41 -5.18 -23.37 12.60
C ILE A 41 -5.62 -21.97 13.02
N LYS A 42 -6.58 -21.87 13.96
CA LYS A 42 -7.03 -20.57 14.48
C LYS A 42 -5.91 -19.84 15.22
N LEU A 43 -5.13 -20.52 16.04
CA LEU A 43 -4.00 -19.91 16.76
C LEU A 43 -2.91 -19.44 15.79
N ALA A 44 -2.56 -20.28 14.81
CA ALA A 44 -1.58 -19.94 13.77
C ALA A 44 -2.01 -18.71 12.96
N LEU A 45 -3.27 -18.66 12.51
CA LEU A 45 -3.82 -17.50 11.80
C LEU A 45 -3.87 -16.23 12.67
N GLN A 46 -4.18 -16.37 13.96
CA GLN A 46 -4.16 -15.22 14.88
C GLN A 46 -2.76 -14.66 15.08
N GLU A 47 -1.74 -15.52 15.14
CA GLU A 47 -0.35 -15.08 15.23
C GLU A 47 0.10 -14.34 13.97
N ALA A 48 -0.15 -14.91 12.79
CA ALA A 48 0.11 -14.25 11.51
C ALA A 48 -0.65 -12.91 11.40
N GLY A 49 -1.92 -12.89 11.83
CA GLY A 49 -2.75 -11.70 11.87
C GLY A 49 -2.18 -10.60 12.77
N ARG A 50 -1.61 -10.93 13.94
CA ARG A 50 -0.94 -9.96 14.81
C ARG A 50 0.31 -9.36 14.16
N ARG A 51 1.10 -10.15 13.42
CA ARG A 51 2.26 -9.67 12.66
C ARG A 51 1.83 -8.70 11.56
N LEU A 52 0.81 -9.07 10.78
CA LEU A 52 0.20 -8.22 9.76
C LEU A 52 -0.38 -6.92 10.33
N GLN A 53 -1.01 -6.99 11.50
CA GLN A 53 -1.56 -5.81 12.19
C GLN A 53 -0.45 -4.80 12.52
N LYS A 54 0.68 -5.27 13.09
CA LYS A 54 1.83 -4.40 13.40
C LYS A 54 2.35 -3.70 12.14
N TYR A 55 2.51 -4.44 11.04
CA TYR A 55 2.95 -3.90 9.75
C TYR A 55 1.97 -2.83 9.22
N THR A 56 0.67 -3.14 9.20
CA THR A 56 -0.37 -2.23 8.69
C THR A 56 -0.46 -0.96 9.52
N LEU A 57 -0.35 -1.07 10.85
CA LEU A 57 -0.31 0.08 11.75
C LEU A 57 0.92 0.94 11.52
N LYS A 58 2.10 0.33 11.31
CA LYS A 58 3.33 1.07 10.96
C LYS A 58 3.16 1.82 9.63
N LYS A 59 2.66 1.15 8.59
CA LYS A 59 2.37 1.76 7.28
C LYS A 59 1.40 2.94 7.39
N ARG A 60 0.32 2.78 8.17
CA ARG A 60 -0.65 3.84 8.42
C ARG A 60 -0.02 5.03 9.15
N ARG A 61 0.75 4.77 10.21
CA ARG A 61 1.44 5.82 10.98
C ARG A 61 2.37 6.65 10.10
N VAL A 62 3.15 5.98 9.24
CA VAL A 62 4.03 6.63 8.27
C VAL A 62 3.24 7.50 7.30
N LYS A 63 2.16 6.95 6.71
CA LYS A 63 1.28 7.70 5.80
C LYS A 63 0.68 8.94 6.46
N ASP A 64 0.21 8.81 7.70
CA ASP A 64 -0.37 9.93 8.45
C ASP A 64 0.69 11.01 8.76
N GLU A 65 1.93 10.61 9.04
CA GLU A 65 3.03 11.55 9.29
C GLU A 65 3.46 12.28 8.01
N LEU A 66 3.59 11.57 6.89
CA LEU A 66 3.85 12.15 5.57
C LEU A 66 2.76 13.15 5.18
N LYS A 67 1.48 12.79 5.39
CA LYS A 67 0.35 13.68 5.13
C LYS A 67 0.44 14.97 5.96
N LYS A 68 0.72 14.86 7.26
CA LYS A 68 0.89 16.03 8.15
C LYS A 68 2.06 16.91 7.71
N ARG A 69 3.20 16.31 7.36
CA ARG A 69 4.37 17.04 6.86
C ARG A 69 4.05 17.81 5.59
N SER A 70 3.44 17.14 4.60
CA SER A 70 3.06 17.76 3.33
C SER A 70 2.15 18.97 3.54
N TYR A 71 1.19 18.88 4.46
CA TYR A 71 0.38 20.04 4.82
C TYR A 71 1.22 21.17 5.41
N ILE A 72 2.09 20.89 6.40
CA ILE A 72 2.91 21.93 7.03
C ILE A 72 3.80 22.61 5.98
N GLU A 73 4.46 21.84 5.13
CA GLU A 73 5.33 22.36 4.07
C GLU A 73 4.58 23.30 3.12
N LYS A 74 3.35 22.93 2.74
CA LYS A 74 2.47 23.79 1.93
C LYS A 74 2.11 25.11 2.62
N TYR A 75 1.97 25.11 3.95
CA TYR A 75 1.59 26.30 4.73
C TYR A 75 2.76 27.18 5.16
N ILE A 76 4.01 26.68 5.21
CA ILE A 76 5.20 27.48 5.56
C ILE A 76 5.27 28.83 4.82
N PRO A 77 5.12 28.91 3.47
CA PRO A 77 5.22 30.20 2.78
C PRO A 77 4.09 31.16 3.18
N HIS A 78 2.88 30.64 3.39
CA HIS A 78 1.75 31.46 3.83
C HIS A 78 1.96 32.03 5.24
N VAL A 79 2.53 31.25 6.15
CA VAL A 79 2.87 31.71 7.50
C VAL A 79 3.97 32.78 7.45
N ALA A 80 4.98 32.61 6.59
CA ALA A 80 6.05 33.59 6.44
C ALA A 80 5.54 34.93 5.89
N ILE A 81 4.61 34.90 4.93
CA ILE A 81 3.94 36.11 4.43
C ILE A 81 3.15 36.81 5.55
N GLY A 82 2.38 36.07 6.35
CA GLY A 82 1.64 36.66 7.48
C GLY A 82 2.56 37.30 8.53
N LEU A 83 3.69 36.66 8.84
CA LEU A 83 4.69 37.23 9.75
C LEU A 83 5.34 38.49 9.19
N LYS A 84 5.59 38.53 7.87
CA LYS A 84 6.10 39.72 7.20
C LYS A 84 5.14 40.90 7.33
N GLU A 85 3.84 40.68 7.19
CA GLU A 85 2.82 41.72 7.31
C GLU A 85 2.70 42.24 8.75
N ILE A 86 2.69 41.35 9.75
CA ILE A 86 2.53 41.73 11.15
C ILE A 86 3.76 42.49 11.68
N LEU A 87 4.97 42.01 11.36
CA LEU A 87 6.22 42.54 11.90
C LEU A 87 6.90 43.57 10.99
N GLY A 88 6.36 43.81 9.79
CA GLY A 88 6.93 44.76 8.82
C GLY A 88 8.31 44.33 8.27
N LEU A 89 8.57 43.02 8.20
CA LEU A 89 9.88 42.47 7.84
C LEU A 89 10.25 42.78 6.38
N LYS A 90 11.56 42.91 6.12
CA LYS A 90 12.07 43.01 4.74
C LYS A 90 12.02 41.65 4.06
N ARG A 91 11.95 41.65 2.73
CA ARG A 91 11.88 40.40 1.92
C ARG A 91 13.00 39.40 2.27
N VAL A 92 14.21 39.90 2.48
CA VAL A 92 15.39 39.08 2.88
C VAL A 92 15.19 38.38 4.23
N GLU A 93 14.45 39.01 5.15
CA GLU A 93 14.15 38.43 6.47
C GLU A 93 13.02 37.39 6.37
N THR A 94 12.04 37.62 5.49
CA THR A 94 10.99 36.63 5.18
C THR A 94 11.58 35.32 4.65
N ASP A 95 12.52 35.41 3.70
CA ASP A 95 13.19 34.24 3.13
C ASP A 95 13.99 33.46 4.20
N LYS A 96 14.62 34.17 5.15
CA LYS A 96 15.30 33.55 6.31
C LYS A 96 14.32 32.84 7.23
N VAL A 97 13.14 33.41 7.46
CA VAL A 97 12.10 32.79 8.29
C VAL A 97 11.56 31.52 7.62
N GLU A 98 11.32 31.53 6.32
CA GLU A 98 10.92 30.33 5.58
C GLU A 98 11.96 29.21 5.69
N GLN A 99 13.24 29.55 5.51
CA GLN A 99 14.34 28.59 5.67
C GLN A 99 14.42 28.05 7.10
N ALA A 100 14.27 28.90 8.11
CA ALA A 100 14.27 28.48 9.51
C ALA A 100 13.10 27.54 9.83
N LEU A 101 11.90 27.83 9.31
CA LEU A 101 10.72 26.97 9.47
C LEU A 101 10.89 25.62 8.78
N LYS A 102 11.52 25.59 7.60
CA LYS A 102 11.88 24.34 6.90
C LYS A 102 12.90 23.53 7.70
N GLN A 103 13.96 24.15 8.20
CA GLN A 103 14.94 23.47 9.07
C GLN A 103 14.32 22.93 10.36
N MET A 104 13.40 23.69 10.96
CA MET A 104 12.68 23.25 12.16
C MET A 104 11.76 22.06 11.87
N LEU A 105 11.10 22.06 10.71
CA LEU A 105 10.30 20.92 10.24
C LEU A 105 11.16 19.66 10.10
N GLU A 106 12.32 19.77 9.46
CA GLU A 106 13.26 18.65 9.28
C GLU A 106 13.81 18.14 10.61
N LYS A 107 14.17 19.03 11.55
CA LYS A 107 14.73 18.63 12.84
C LYS A 107 13.72 17.89 13.71
N HIS A 108 12.45 18.29 13.70
CA HIS A 108 11.42 17.68 14.57
C HIS A 108 10.77 16.44 13.96
N ARG A 109 10.69 16.34 12.63
CA ARG A 109 9.96 15.25 11.95
C ARG A 109 10.84 14.35 11.09
N GLY A 110 12.13 14.62 10.95
CA GLY A 110 13.07 13.83 10.12
C GLY A 110 13.08 14.29 8.66
N LYS A 111 13.90 13.65 7.80
CA LYS A 111 13.90 13.90 6.34
C LYS A 111 12.85 13.05 5.63
N LEU A 112 12.44 13.46 4.44
CA LEU A 112 11.43 12.74 3.64
C LEU A 112 11.89 11.32 3.33
N GLU A 113 13.16 11.16 2.98
CA GLU A 113 13.82 9.89 2.67
C GLU A 113 13.78 8.89 3.84
N ASP A 114 13.85 9.38 5.09
CA ASP A 114 13.82 8.52 6.28
C ASP A 114 12.42 8.03 6.64
N LEU A 115 11.39 8.73 6.14
CA LEU A 115 9.98 8.50 6.44
C LEU A 115 9.30 7.59 5.44
N GLU A 116 9.89 7.31 4.29
CA GLU A 116 9.27 6.41 3.32
C GLU A 116 9.18 4.99 3.89
N PHE A 117 8.03 4.38 3.63
CA PHE A 117 7.76 3.03 4.10
C PHE A 117 8.36 2.03 3.11
N ASP A 118 9.58 1.57 3.40
CA ASP A 118 10.20 0.50 2.62
C ASP A 118 9.67 -0.87 3.06
N PRO A 119 8.99 -1.62 2.17
CA PRO A 119 8.54 -2.97 2.48
C PRO A 119 9.72 -3.91 2.78
N GLY A 120 10.83 -3.80 2.04
CA GLY A 120 12.03 -4.63 2.19
C GLY A 120 12.88 -4.39 3.45
N LYS A 121 12.64 -3.31 4.20
CA LYS A 121 13.30 -3.09 5.52
C LYS A 121 12.64 -3.90 6.64
N SER A 122 11.53 -4.57 6.36
CA SER A 122 10.92 -5.51 7.31
C SER A 122 11.66 -6.83 7.17
N ALA A 123 12.38 -7.28 8.21
CA ALA A 123 13.20 -8.50 8.20
C ALA A 123 12.44 -9.82 7.90
N GLU A 124 11.13 -9.72 7.65
CA GLU A 124 10.21 -10.83 7.40
C GLU A 124 9.53 -10.71 6.03
N TYR A 125 9.90 -9.72 5.20
CA TYR A 125 9.35 -9.53 3.86
C TYR A 125 10.19 -10.29 2.84
N ASP A 126 9.60 -11.32 2.24
CA ASP A 126 10.19 -12.09 1.15
C ASP A 126 9.61 -11.57 -0.17
N GLU A 127 10.48 -11.00 -1.01
CA GLU A 127 10.12 -10.44 -2.31
C GLU A 127 9.64 -11.51 -3.29
N GLU A 128 10.21 -12.72 -3.24
CA GLU A 128 9.85 -13.83 -4.12
C GLU A 128 8.44 -14.31 -3.79
N PHE A 129 8.12 -14.47 -2.50
CA PHE A 129 6.81 -14.92 -2.07
C PHE A 129 5.71 -13.86 -2.32
N ALA A 130 6.04 -12.57 -2.23
CA ALA A 130 5.11 -11.48 -2.50
C ALA A 130 4.78 -11.31 -4.00
N ALA A 131 5.60 -11.87 -4.89
CA ALA A 131 5.39 -11.85 -6.33
C ALA A 131 4.46 -12.97 -6.83
N ILE A 132 4.31 -14.06 -6.06
CA ILE A 132 3.41 -15.18 -6.37
C ILE A 132 1.96 -14.67 -6.39
N GLY A 133 1.44 -14.39 -7.58
CA GLY A 133 0.08 -13.86 -7.81
C GLY A 133 0.01 -12.46 -8.44
N LYS A 134 1.14 -11.77 -8.65
CA LYS A 134 1.18 -10.55 -9.48
C LYS A 134 1.28 -10.86 -10.98
N GLU A 135 1.87 -12.00 -11.33
CA GLU A 135 2.07 -12.41 -12.73
C GLU A 135 0.74 -12.55 -13.50
N GLU A 136 -0.37 -12.89 -12.83
CA GLU A 136 -1.69 -13.02 -13.48
C GLU A 136 -2.38 -11.66 -13.79
N GLN A 137 -1.90 -10.53 -13.26
CA GLN A 137 -2.51 -9.21 -13.53
C GLN A 137 -1.85 -8.46 -14.70
N GLU A 138 -0.58 -8.75 -15.03
CA GLU A 138 0.11 -8.08 -16.14
C GLU A 138 -0.44 -8.54 -17.52
N GLU A 139 -0.87 -9.79 -17.67
CA GLU A 139 -1.47 -10.28 -18.93
C GLU A 139 -2.85 -9.67 -19.23
N GLY A 140 -3.60 -9.24 -18.20
CA GLY A 140 -4.93 -8.65 -18.34
C GLY A 140 -4.91 -7.17 -18.76
N GLU A 141 -3.96 -6.38 -18.24
CA GLU A 141 -3.84 -4.95 -18.56
C GLU A 141 -3.26 -4.69 -19.97
N GLU A 142 -2.42 -5.59 -20.49
CA GLU A 142 -1.91 -5.50 -21.86
C GLU A 142 -2.98 -5.85 -22.91
N GLY A 143 -3.91 -6.75 -22.59
CA GLY A 143 -5.02 -7.14 -23.45
C GLY A 143 -6.06 -6.03 -23.67
N GLU A 144 -6.50 -5.36 -22.59
CA GLU A 144 -7.47 -4.26 -22.68
C GLU A 144 -6.90 -3.04 -23.43
N GLN A 145 -5.62 -2.69 -23.22
CA GLN A 145 -4.98 -1.59 -23.95
C GLN A 145 -4.72 -1.91 -25.43
N GLY A 146 -4.57 -3.19 -25.78
CA GLY A 146 -4.46 -3.65 -27.16
C GLY A 146 -5.78 -3.53 -27.93
N GLU A 147 -6.89 -3.93 -27.31
CA GLU A 147 -8.22 -3.85 -27.92
C GLU A 147 -8.71 -2.40 -28.08
N GLU A 148 -8.44 -1.51 -27.11
CA GLU A 148 -8.79 -0.09 -27.21
C GLU A 148 -8.05 0.62 -28.36
N LYS A 149 -6.75 0.32 -28.55
CA LYS A 149 -5.94 0.90 -29.64
C LYS A 149 -6.37 0.38 -31.02
N GLU A 150 -6.71 -0.90 -31.13
CA GLU A 150 -7.18 -1.49 -32.40
C GLU A 150 -8.58 -0.98 -32.79
N ALA A 151 -9.42 -0.64 -31.80
CA ALA A 151 -10.74 -0.04 -32.04
C ALA A 151 -10.63 1.41 -32.53
N GLU A 152 -9.73 2.22 -31.95
CA GLU A 152 -9.48 3.60 -32.40
C GLU A 152 -8.90 3.67 -33.82
N GLU A 153 -7.99 2.75 -34.17
CA GLU A 153 -7.38 2.70 -35.50
C GLU A 153 -8.41 2.31 -36.58
N LYS A 154 -9.30 1.35 -36.29
CA LYS A 154 -10.39 0.94 -37.21
C LYS A 154 -11.47 2.02 -37.38
N GLU A 155 -11.69 2.87 -36.37
CA GLU A 155 -12.58 4.04 -36.49
C GLU A 155 -11.96 5.19 -37.29
N GLY A 156 -10.65 5.41 -37.16
CA GLY A 156 -9.90 6.40 -37.93
C GLY A 156 -9.89 6.11 -39.43
N VAL A 157 -9.60 4.86 -39.81
CA VAL A 157 -9.54 4.44 -41.22
C VAL A 157 -10.91 4.56 -41.92
N LYS A 158 -12.01 4.22 -41.22
CA LYS A 158 -13.38 4.37 -41.76
C LYS A 158 -13.82 5.82 -41.96
N LYS A 159 -13.24 6.77 -41.21
CA LYS A 159 -13.53 8.21 -41.38
C LYS A 159 -12.78 8.80 -42.58
N GLU A 160 -11.56 8.33 -42.85
CA GLU A 160 -10.77 8.79 -44.02
C GLU A 160 -11.32 8.26 -45.36
N GLU A 161 -11.82 7.02 -45.41
CA GLU A 161 -12.45 6.48 -46.63
C GLU A 161 -13.80 7.15 -46.98
N LYS A 162 -14.47 7.80 -46.02
CA LYS A 162 -15.73 8.51 -46.26
C LYS A 162 -15.57 9.94 -46.77
N ILE A 163 -14.34 10.47 -46.83
CA ILE A 163 -14.02 11.87 -47.19
C ILE A 163 -13.36 11.97 -48.59
N LYS A 164 -13.15 10.84 -49.28
CA LYS A 164 -12.79 10.81 -50.71
C LYS A 164 -13.95 10.31 -51.56
#